data_AF-A0A5C5UWA2-F1
#
_entry.id   AF-A0A5C5UWA2-F1
#
_cell.length_a   1.000
_cell.length_b   1.000
_cell.length_c   1.000
_cell.angle_alpha   90.00
_cell.angle_beta   90.00
_cell.angle_gamma   90.00
#
_symmetry.space_group_name_H-M   'P 1'
#
loop_
_entity.id
_entity.type
_entity.pdbx_description
1 polymer ?
#
loop_
_entity_poly.entity_id
_entity_poly.type
_entity_poly.pdbx_seq_one_letter_code
_entity_poly.pdbx_strand_id
1 'polypeptide(L)' 'MRKLILGALLGVSLMANVGCFVPIYSADPARRTNQLLYTSEDLRTVLDEWERIWFLDQPSHLKPYRTHGGII' A
#
# COMPACT_ATOMS: atom_id res chain seq x y z
N MET A 1 5.42 -15.25 -30.44
CA MET A 1 5.96 -14.19 -29.55
C MET A 1 5.02 -13.01 -29.36
N ARG A 2 4.64 -12.23 -30.40
CA ARG A 2 3.76 -11.04 -30.25
C ARG A 2 2.45 -11.28 -29.48
N LYS A 3 1.74 -12.38 -29.78
CA LYS A 3 0.49 -12.75 -29.10
C LYS A 3 0.68 -13.10 -27.62
N LEU A 4 1.83 -13.68 -27.26
CA LEU A 4 2.15 -14.02 -25.87
C LEU A 4 2.47 -12.76 -25.07
N ILE A 5 3.22 -11.81 -25.65
CA ILE A 5 3.54 -10.53 -25.02
C ILE A 5 2.26 -9.70 -24.79
N LEU A 6 1.38 -9.64 -25.79
CA LEU A 6 0.09 -8.95 -25.66
C LEU A 6 -0.82 -9.61 -24.62
N GLY A 7 -0.86 -10.94 -24.58
CA GLY A 7 -1.60 -11.70 -23.57
C GLY A 7 -1.07 -11.44 -22.15
N ALA A 8 0.26 -11.41 -21.98
CA ALA A 8 0.88 -11.11 -20.70
C ALA A 8 0.60 -9.67 -20.22
N LEU A 9 0.72 -8.68 -21.10
CA LEU A 9 0.39 -7.28 -20.79
C LEU A 9 -1.08 -7.11 -20.37
N LEU A 10 -1.99 -7.78 -21.09
CA LEU A 10 -3.40 -7.75 -20.75
C LEU A 10 -3.65 -8.46 -19.40
N GLY A 11 -2.99 -9.58 -19.13
CA GLY A 11 -3.05 -10.25 -17.82
C GLY A 11 -2.60 -9.36 -16.66
N VAL A 12 -1.42 -8.72 -16.78
CA VAL A 12 -0.88 -7.84 -15.72
C VAL A 12 -1.79 -6.63 -15.48
N SER A 13 -2.29 -6.00 -16.54
CA SER A 13 -3.18 -4.84 -16.40
C SER A 13 -4.50 -5.18 -15.71
N LEU A 14 -5.09 -6.36 -15.96
CA LEU A 14 -6.29 -6.82 -15.28
C LEU A 14 -6.04 -7.14 -13.80
N MET A 15 -4.91 -7.77 -13.48
CA MET A 15 -4.54 -8.09 -12.08
C MET A 15 -4.31 -6.85 -11.22
N ALA A 16 -3.84 -5.75 -11.79
CA ALA A 16 -3.67 -4.49 -11.07
C ALA A 16 -5.00 -3.78 -10.73
N ASN A 17 -6.12 -4.18 -11.34
CA ASN A 17 -7.41 -3.47 -11.25
C ASN A 17 -8.55 -4.32 -10.66
N VAL A 18 -8.23 -5.40 -9.92
CA VAL A 18 -9.24 -6.34 -9.39
C VAL A 18 -10.33 -5.65 -8.56
N GLY A 19 -9.98 -4.59 -7.82
CA GLY A 19 -10.92 -3.80 -7.01
C GLY A 19 -11.91 -2.92 -7.79
N CYS A 20 -11.74 -2.75 -9.11
CA CYS A 20 -12.62 -1.95 -9.96
C CYS A 20 -13.77 -2.77 -10.57
N PHE A 21 -13.58 -4.09 -10.73
CA PHE A 21 -14.55 -4.98 -11.40
C PHE A 21 -15.41 -5.78 -10.43
N VAL A 22 -14.95 -5.95 -9.18
CA VAL A 22 -15.64 -6.72 -8.14
C VAL A 22 -15.73 -5.85 -6.89
N PRO A 23 -16.88 -5.83 -6.19
CA PRO A 23 -16.98 -5.12 -4.92
C PRO A 23 -15.96 -5.67 -3.90
N ILE A 24 -15.03 -4.82 -3.49
CA ILE A 24 -13.98 -5.18 -2.51
C ILE A 24 -14.50 -5.17 -1.06
N TYR A 25 -15.55 -4.40 -0.79
CA TYR A 25 -16.12 -4.24 0.55
C TYR A 25 -17.41 -5.01 0.74
N SER A 26 -17.72 -5.31 2.00
CA SER A 26 -18.96 -5.96 2.43
C SER A 26 -20.19 -5.14 2.04
N ALA A 27 -21.28 -5.82 1.69
CA ALA A 27 -22.58 -5.18 1.47
C ALA A 27 -23.22 -4.72 2.80
N ASP A 28 -22.94 -5.41 3.91
CA ASP A 28 -23.37 -5.01 5.25
C ASP A 28 -22.72 -3.67 5.65
N PRO A 29 -23.52 -2.61 5.93
CA PRO A 29 -23.01 -1.30 6.29
C PRO A 29 -22.13 -1.33 7.54
N ALA A 30 -22.47 -2.10 8.57
CA ALA A 30 -21.72 -2.10 9.83
C ALA A 30 -20.29 -2.62 9.61
N ARG A 31 -20.15 -3.72 8.86
CA ARG A 31 -18.84 -4.24 8.48
C ARG A 31 -18.10 -3.32 7.51
N ARG A 32 -18.79 -2.73 6.53
CA ARG A 32 -18.19 -1.84 5.53
C ARG A 32 -17.58 -0.59 6.14
N THR A 33 -18.22 0.02 7.15
CA THR A 33 -17.67 1.20 7.81
C THR A 33 -16.32 0.90 8.46
N ASN A 34 -16.19 -0.24 9.16
CA ASN A 34 -14.92 -0.67 9.73
C ASN A 34 -13.86 -0.90 8.64
N GLN A 35 -14.23 -1.55 7.53
CA GLN A 35 -13.30 -1.78 6.41
C GLN A 35 -12.78 -0.47 5.81
N LEU A 36 -13.67 0.52 5.61
CA LEU A 36 -13.29 1.83 5.07
C LEU A 36 -12.40 2.62 6.04
N LEU A 37 -12.67 2.53 7.35
CA LEU A 37 -11.83 3.15 8.37
C LEU A 37 -10.41 2.57 8.32
N TYR A 38 -10.26 1.24 8.29
CA TYR A 38 -8.94 0.61 8.18
C TYR A 38 -8.23 0.99 6.88
N THR A 39 -8.92 0.95 5.74
CA THR A 39 -8.32 1.39 4.47
C THR A 39 -7.87 2.85 4.52
N SER A 40 -8.65 3.72 5.16
CA SER A 40 -8.28 5.14 5.27
C SER A 40 -7.04 5.35 6.13
N GLU A 41 -6.87 4.56 7.20
CA GLU A 41 -5.69 4.63 8.05
C GLU A 41 -4.46 4.10 7.32
N ASP A 42 -4.57 2.94 6.65
CA ASP A 42 -3.48 2.38 5.84
C ASP A 42 -3.00 3.34 4.74
N LEU A 43 -3.93 4.09 4.13
CA LEU A 43 -3.61 5.11 3.13
C LEU A 43 -2.91 6.34 3.73
N ARG A 44 -3.18 6.69 4.99
CA ARG A 44 -2.49 7.79 5.68
C ARG A 44 -1.04 7.40 6.01
N THR A 45 -0.80 6.14 6.38
CA THR A 45 0.52 5.64 6.75
C THR A 45 1.36 5.16 5.56
N VAL A 46 0.81 5.15 4.33
CA VAL A 46 1.48 4.56 3.16
C VAL A 46 2.83 5.22 2.84
N LEU A 47 2.98 6.52 3.10
CA LEU A 47 4.23 7.23 2.86
C LEU A 47 5.30 6.84 3.89
N ASP A 48 4.91 6.72 5.16
CA ASP A 48 5.81 6.31 6.23
C ASP A 48 6.33 4.88 5.96
N GLU A 49 5.44 3.97 5.53
CA GLU A 49 5.83 2.62 5.14
C GLU A 49 6.70 2.61 3.87
N TRP A 50 6.46 3.53 2.94
CA TRP A 50 7.31 3.67 1.75
C TRP A 50 8.74 4.07 2.12
N GLU A 51 8.91 5.07 2.99
CA GLU A 51 10.22 5.49 3.49
C GLU A 51 10.93 4.32 4.20
N ARG A 52 10.17 3.53 4.97
CA ARG A 52 10.67 2.36 5.68
C ARG A 52 11.11 1.21 4.77
N ILE A 53 10.37 0.93 3.69
CA ILE A 53 10.74 -0.09 2.67
C ILE A 53 12.10 0.25 2.04
N TRP A 54 12.34 1.54 1.79
CA TRP A 54 13.59 2.03 1.22
C TRP A 54 14.65 2.36 2.26
N PHE A 55 14.39 2.06 3.53
CA PHE A 55 15.31 2.30 4.66
C PHE A 55 15.73 3.77 4.80
N LEU A 56 14.89 4.71 4.36
CA LEU A 56 15.15 6.15 4.42
C LEU A 56 14.95 6.73 5.83
N ASP A 57 14.20 6.02 6.67
CA ASP A 57 13.94 6.34 8.08
C ASP A 57 15.01 5.79 9.03
N GLN A 58 16.09 5.17 8.52
CA GLN A 58 17.15 4.64 9.37
C GLN A 58 17.96 5.74 10.07
N PRO A 59 18.31 5.54 11.36
CA PRO A 59 19.14 6.48 12.09
C PRO A 59 20.56 6.54 11.49
N SER A 60 21.07 7.75 11.28
CA SER A 60 22.44 7.95 10.78
C SER A 60 23.48 7.46 11.79
N HIS A 61 24.35 6.53 11.37
CA HIS A 61 25.48 6.05 12.16
C HIS A 61 26.64 7.06 12.30
N LEU A 62 26.56 8.22 11.62
CA LEU A 62 27.64 9.21 11.55
C LEU A 62 27.46 10.40 12.51
N LYS A 63 26.34 10.44 13.25
CA LYS A 63 26.10 11.47 14.29
C LYS A 63 25.74 10.80 15.62
N PRO A 64 26.39 11.16 16.75
CA PRO A 64 26.17 10.49 18.03
C PRO A 64 24.76 10.67 18.61
N TYR A 65 23.93 11.55 18.05
CA TYR A 65 22.53 11.72 18.44
C TYR A 65 21.66 11.90 17.21
N ARG A 66 20.84 10.89 16.88
CA ARG A 66 19.43 11.00 16.48
C ARG A 66 18.73 9.65 16.68
N THR A 67 18.37 9.37 17.92
CA THR A 67 17.27 8.44 18.22
C THR A 67 15.96 9.20 17.98
N HIS A 68 15.38 9.09 16.79
CA HIS A 68 13.95 9.33 16.64
C HIS A 68 13.26 7.98 16.53
N GLY A 69 13.19 7.33 17.69
CA GLY A 69 12.17 6.32 18.00
C GLY A 69 11.03 6.93 18.81
N GLY A 70 10.74 8.22 18.58
CA GLY A 70 9.66 8.94 19.23
C GLY A 70 8.62 9.28 18.18
N ILE A 71 7.48 8.58 18.26
CA ILE A 71 6.22 8.99 17.65
C ILE A 71 5.97 10.45 18.06
N ILE A 72 5.72 11.33 17.10
CA ILE A 72 5.12 12.67 17.35
C ILE A 72 3.64 12.55 17.01
#